data_AF-A0A2S8NTB6-F1
#
_entry.id   AF-A0A2S8NTB6-F1
#
_cell.length_a   1.000
_cell.length_b   1.000
_cell.length_c   1.000
_cell.angle_alpha   90.00
_cell.angle_beta   90.00
_cell.angle_gamma   90.00
#
_symmetry.space_group_name_H-M   'P 1'
#
loop_
_entity.id
_entity.type
_entity.pdbx_description
1 polymer ?
#
loop_
_entity_poly.entity_id
_entity_poly.type
_entity_poly.pdbx_seq_one_letter_code
_entity_poly.pdbx_strand_id
1 'polypeptide(L)'
;MLANTPATRTLTSKSNNAYLPLKQINGVNDKVQSITIDSKNNIYFGTGEGAFVLKHGETTPTKINGINGNIISLVVDSENNIYFGKFDGAYKLSAGSNTLTKINGINNKVNSITIDKTKYLYFGTELVHI
;
A
#
# COMPACT_ATOMS: atom_id res chain seq x y z
N MET A 1 -5.42 -14.64 -34.97
CA MET A 1 -4.81 -13.95 -33.82
C MET A 1 -5.93 -13.28 -33.04
N LEU A 2 -6.54 -13.98 -32.09
CA LEU A 2 -7.63 -13.42 -31.27
C LEU A 2 -7.00 -12.53 -30.20
N ALA A 3 -7.33 -11.25 -30.22
CA ALA A 3 -6.90 -10.29 -29.22
C ALA A 3 -7.58 -10.64 -27.88
N ASN A 4 -6.78 -11.11 -26.92
CA ASN A 4 -7.21 -11.33 -25.55
C ASN A 4 -7.33 -9.96 -24.88
N THR A 5 -8.48 -9.32 -25.01
CA THR A 5 -8.77 -8.11 -24.23
C THR A 5 -9.09 -8.57 -22.80
N PRO A 6 -8.38 -8.10 -21.76
CA PRO A 6 -8.74 -8.45 -20.39
C PRO A 6 -10.15 -7.93 -20.14
N ALA A 7 -11.07 -8.83 -19.79
CA ALA A 7 -12.41 -8.45 -19.38
C ALA A 7 -12.28 -7.55 -18.14
N THR A 8 -12.40 -6.24 -18.33
CA THR A 8 -12.56 -5.29 -17.24
C THR A 8 -13.91 -5.56 -16.60
N ARG A 9 -13.93 -6.27 -15.47
CA ARG A 9 -15.11 -6.36 -14.62
C ARG A 9 -15.38 -4.98 -14.06
N THR A 10 -16.27 -4.23 -14.71
CA THR A 10 -16.83 -3.00 -14.14
C THR A 10 -17.62 -3.39 -12.89
N LEU A 11 -17.18 -2.91 -11.72
CA LEU A 11 -17.98 -2.99 -10.50
C LEU A 11 -19.16 -2.02 -10.65
N THR A 12 -20.24 -2.45 -11.30
CA THR A 12 -21.47 -1.67 -11.37
C THR A 12 -22.18 -1.78 -10.04
N SER A 13 -22.15 -0.71 -9.25
CA SER A 13 -23.10 -0.56 -8.15
C SER A 13 -24.50 -0.61 -8.77
N LYS A 14 -25.36 -1.54 -8.34
CA LYS A 14 -26.77 -1.55 -8.76
C LYS A 14 -27.41 -0.21 -8.35
N SER A 15 -27.47 0.72 -9.29
CA SER A 15 -28.40 1.84 -9.48
C SER A 15 -29.13 2.43 -8.26
N ASN A 16 -28.47 2.59 -7.13
CA ASN A 16 -28.87 3.48 -6.05
C ASN A 16 -27.65 4.37 -5.80
N ASN A 17 -27.74 5.67 -6.07
CA ASN A 17 -26.69 6.70 -6.00
C ASN A 17 -26.05 6.91 -4.59
N ALA A 18 -25.88 5.85 -3.80
CA ALA A 18 -25.40 5.88 -2.43
C ALA A 18 -23.87 5.82 -2.32
N TYR A 19 -23.14 5.59 -3.42
CA TYR A 19 -21.69 5.36 -3.40
C TYR A 19 -20.94 6.21 -4.42
N LEU A 20 -19.70 6.56 -4.08
CA LEU A 20 -18.73 7.14 -5.00
C LEU A 20 -18.37 6.13 -6.12
N PRO A 21 -17.85 6.60 -7.27
CA PRO A 21 -17.38 5.72 -8.34
C PRO A 21 -16.39 4.67 -7.83
N LEU A 22 -16.58 3.42 -8.26
CA LEU A 22 -15.80 2.27 -7.79
C LEU A 22 -14.74 1.86 -8.82
N LYS A 23 -13.52 1.55 -8.34
CA LYS A 23 -12.44 1.00 -9.17
C LYS A 23 -11.84 -0.23 -8.47
N GLN A 24 -11.74 -1.33 -9.20
CA GLN A 24 -11.04 -2.54 -8.76
C GLN A 24 -9.58 -2.51 -9.22
N ILE A 25 -8.66 -2.91 -8.34
CA ILE A 25 -7.27 -3.19 -8.72
C ILE A 25 -7.21 -4.62 -9.27
N ASN A 26 -6.69 -4.75 -10.50
CA ASN A 26 -6.47 -6.03 -11.18
C ASN A 26 -4.96 -6.29 -11.32
N GLY A 27 -4.58 -7.50 -11.73
CA GLY A 27 -3.18 -7.83 -12.03
C GLY A 27 -2.33 -8.15 -10.79
N VAL A 28 -2.97 -8.45 -9.66
CA VAL A 28 -2.31 -8.86 -8.42
C VAL A 28 -2.79 -10.26 -8.08
N ASN A 29 -1.88 -11.24 -8.09
CA ASN A 29 -2.18 -12.64 -7.81
C ASN A 29 -1.87 -13.00 -6.34
N ASP A 30 -2.23 -12.12 -5.42
CA ASP A 30 -1.98 -12.27 -3.99
C ASP A 30 -3.01 -11.47 -3.17
N LYS A 31 -3.16 -11.81 -1.89
CA LYS A 31 -4.04 -11.10 -0.96
C LYS A 31 -3.47 -9.71 -0.67
N VAL A 32 -4.22 -8.68 -1.07
CA VAL A 32 -3.98 -7.30 -0.64
C VAL A 32 -4.41 -7.15 0.82
N GLN A 33 -3.49 -6.71 1.67
CA GLN A 33 -3.71 -6.54 3.13
C GLN A 33 -3.87 -5.08 3.54
N SER A 34 -3.27 -4.16 2.78
CA SER A 34 -3.30 -2.72 3.07
C SER A 34 -3.21 -1.91 1.79
N ILE A 35 -3.78 -0.70 1.80
CA ILE A 35 -3.85 0.20 0.65
C ILE A 35 -3.81 1.66 1.13
N THR A 36 -3.12 2.53 0.37
CA THR A 36 -3.12 3.99 0.56
C THR A 36 -2.98 4.71 -0.78
N ILE A 37 -3.13 6.03 -0.77
CA ILE A 37 -3.02 6.89 -1.96
C ILE A 37 -2.15 8.11 -1.65
N ASP A 38 -1.17 8.39 -2.52
CA ASP A 38 -0.32 9.57 -2.39
C ASP A 38 -1.00 10.84 -2.97
N SER A 39 -0.37 12.02 -2.82
CA SER A 39 -0.92 13.27 -3.34
C SER A 39 -0.89 13.38 -4.87
N LYS A 40 -0.27 12.42 -5.56
CA LYS A 40 -0.23 12.29 -7.02
C LYS A 40 -1.25 11.28 -7.54
N ASN A 41 -2.14 10.78 -6.67
CA ASN A 41 -3.12 9.73 -6.95
C ASN A 41 -2.52 8.38 -7.38
N ASN A 42 -1.27 8.10 -7.00
CA ASN A 42 -0.71 6.76 -7.09
C ASN A 42 -1.25 5.93 -5.93
N ILE A 43 -1.71 4.72 -6.25
CA ILE A 43 -2.24 3.79 -5.26
C ILE A 43 -1.13 2.82 -4.87
N TYR A 44 -0.81 2.77 -3.58
CA TYR A 44 0.16 1.84 -3.03
C TYR A 44 -0.57 0.79 -2.21
N PHE A 45 -0.15 -0.46 -2.33
CA PHE A 45 -0.78 -1.55 -1.59
C PHE A 45 0.21 -2.65 -1.25
N GLY A 46 -0.03 -3.29 -0.11
CA GLY A 46 0.80 -4.34 0.46
C GLY A 46 0.17 -5.71 0.28
N THR A 47 0.98 -6.70 -0.04
CA THR A 47 0.60 -8.12 -0.17
C THR A 47 1.56 -9.01 0.64
N GLY A 48 1.36 -10.34 0.59
CA GLY A 48 2.30 -11.30 1.18
C GLY A 48 3.67 -11.31 0.51
N GLU A 49 3.72 -10.98 -0.78
CA GLU A 49 4.93 -11.00 -1.61
C GLU A 49 5.71 -9.66 -1.65
N GLY A 50 5.13 -8.58 -1.13
CA GLY A 50 5.77 -7.26 -1.11
C GLY A 50 4.79 -6.10 -1.26
N ALA A 51 5.30 -4.94 -1.65
CA ALA A 51 4.48 -3.77 -1.97
C ALA A 51 4.43 -3.51 -3.47
N PHE A 52 3.31 -2.95 -3.92
CA PHE A 52 3.06 -2.60 -5.31
C PHE A 52 2.55 -1.18 -5.40
N VAL A 53 2.74 -0.57 -6.57
CA VAL A 53 2.20 0.72 -6.93
C VAL A 53 1.41 0.62 -8.24
N LEU A 54 0.20 1.16 -8.24
CA LEU A 54 -0.56 1.48 -9.45
C LEU A 54 -0.48 3.00 -9.65
N LYS A 55 0.32 3.44 -10.62
CA LYS A 55 0.48 4.87 -10.86
C LYS A 55 -0.80 5.48 -11.41
N HIS A 56 -1.00 6.77 -11.17
CA HIS A 56 -2.16 7.47 -11.69
C HIS A 56 -2.28 7.33 -13.22
N GLY A 57 -3.45 6.93 -13.70
CA GLY A 57 -3.71 6.68 -15.11
C GLY A 57 -3.30 5.30 -15.63
N GLU A 58 -2.50 4.54 -14.88
CA GLU A 58 -2.11 3.18 -15.26
C GLU A 58 -3.19 2.15 -14.90
N THR A 59 -3.12 0.98 -15.54
CA THR A 59 -4.02 -0.17 -15.34
C THR A 59 -3.30 -1.39 -14.76
N THR A 60 -1.97 -1.41 -14.81
CA THR A 60 -1.14 -2.52 -14.36
C THR A 60 -0.31 -2.09 -13.17
N PRO A 61 -0.50 -2.69 -11.98
CA PRO A 61 0.37 -2.42 -10.85
C PRO A 61 1.79 -2.98 -11.09
N THR A 62 2.78 -2.31 -10.52
CA THR A 62 4.18 -2.73 -10.58
C THR A 62 4.71 -2.99 -9.18
N LYS A 63 5.52 -4.04 -9.02
CA LYS A 63 6.17 -4.35 -7.73
C LYS A 63 7.19 -3.25 -7.42
N ILE A 64 7.19 -2.77 -6.17
CA ILE A 64 8.21 -1.83 -5.70
C ILE A 64 9.47 -2.64 -5.38
N ASN A 65 10.55 -2.32 -6.08
CA ASN A 65 11.82 -3.01 -5.91
C ASN A 65 12.36 -2.89 -4.48
N GLY A 66 13.00 -3.96 -3.99
CA GLY A 66 13.60 -3.99 -2.66
C GLY A 66 12.61 -4.15 -1.50
N ILE A 67 11.30 -4.20 -1.77
CA ILE A 67 10.26 -4.47 -0.77
C ILE A 67 9.75 -5.89 -0.94
N ASN A 68 10.34 -6.81 -0.17
CA ASN A 68 9.98 -8.23 -0.19
C ASN A 68 9.33 -8.66 1.13
N GLY A 69 8.51 -9.71 1.03
CA GLY A 69 7.81 -10.29 2.15
C GLY A 69 6.58 -9.49 2.57
N ASN A 70 5.93 -9.97 3.63
CA ASN A 70 4.59 -9.52 3.96
C ASN A 70 4.52 -8.05 4.39
N ILE A 71 3.69 -7.27 3.71
CA ILE A 71 3.37 -5.88 4.04
C ILE A 71 1.98 -5.82 4.67
N ILE A 72 1.96 -5.60 5.98
CA ILE A 72 0.75 -5.69 6.80
C ILE A 72 0.00 -4.36 6.80
N SER A 73 0.74 -3.26 6.91
CA SER A 73 0.19 -1.91 6.99
C SER A 73 1.05 -0.93 6.22
N LEU A 74 0.44 0.16 5.76
CA LEU A 74 1.16 1.24 5.11
C LEU A 74 0.40 2.56 5.22
N VAL A 75 1.14 3.67 5.25
CA VAL A 75 0.62 5.03 5.23
C VAL A 75 1.55 5.92 4.41
N VAL A 76 1.02 7.03 3.91
CA VAL A 76 1.76 8.04 3.15
C VAL A 76 1.70 9.37 3.89
N ASP A 77 2.82 10.07 3.96
CA ASP A 77 2.87 11.41 4.55
C ASP A 77 2.60 12.51 3.51
N SER A 78 2.53 13.76 3.97
CA SER A 78 2.31 14.92 3.11
C SER A 78 3.45 15.19 2.09
N GLU A 79 4.61 14.56 2.28
CA GLU A 79 5.78 14.68 1.41
C GLU A 79 5.87 13.51 0.42
N ASN A 80 4.84 12.63 0.38
CA ASN A 80 4.79 11.40 -0.40
C ASN A 80 5.85 10.36 -0.02
N ASN A 81 6.38 10.42 1.21
CA ASN A 81 7.11 9.28 1.75
C ASN A 81 6.12 8.21 2.20
N ILE A 82 6.50 6.96 2.03
CA ILE A 82 5.65 5.82 2.35
C ILE A 82 6.26 5.05 3.50
N TYR A 83 5.44 4.75 4.48
CA TYR A 83 5.81 4.00 5.67
C TYR A 83 5.14 2.63 5.60
N PHE A 84 5.89 1.58 5.88
CA PHE A 84 5.45 0.19 5.77
C PHE A 84 5.62 -0.51 7.11
N GLY A 85 4.61 -1.29 7.50
CA GLY A 85 4.63 -2.16 8.65
C GLY A 85 4.81 -3.62 8.20
N LYS A 86 5.82 -4.27 8.75
CA LYS A 86 6.17 -5.67 8.49
C LYS A 86 6.20 -6.46 9.80
N PHE A 87 6.47 -7.76 9.70
CA PHE A 87 6.71 -8.62 10.86
C PHE A 87 7.95 -8.25 11.67
N ASP A 88 8.96 -7.67 11.01
CA ASP A 88 10.28 -7.38 11.54
C ASP A 88 10.52 -5.89 11.83
N GLY A 89 9.45 -5.09 11.85
CA GLY A 89 9.50 -3.67 12.18
C GLY A 89 8.83 -2.76 11.18
N ALA A 90 9.18 -1.47 11.25
CA ALA A 90 8.73 -0.44 10.33
C ALA A 90 9.83 -0.02 9.35
N TYR A 91 9.41 0.37 8.16
CA TYR A 91 10.29 0.78 7.07
C TYR A 91 9.76 2.06 6.40
N LYS A 92 10.66 2.85 5.82
CA LYS A 92 10.36 4.06 5.06
C LYS A 92 10.91 3.94 3.63
N LEU A 93 10.10 4.32 2.64
CA LEU A 93 10.53 4.64 1.29
C LEU A 93 10.36 6.14 1.09
N SER A 94 11.47 6.86 0.95
CA SER A 94 11.42 8.30 0.70
C SER A 94 10.87 8.60 -0.70
N ALA A 95 10.18 9.72 -0.86
CA ALA A 95 9.68 10.15 -2.17
C ALA A 95 10.81 10.20 -3.20
N GLY A 96 10.63 9.52 -4.35
CA GLY A 96 11.64 9.44 -5.41
C GLY A 96 12.80 8.47 -5.15
N SER A 97 12.84 7.83 -3.97
CA SER A 97 13.79 6.76 -3.67
C SER A 97 13.28 5.40 -4.16
N ASN A 98 14.21 4.50 -4.48
CA ASN A 98 13.96 3.08 -4.71
C ASN A 98 14.53 2.22 -3.56
N THR A 99 15.02 2.85 -2.49
CA THR A 99 15.67 2.17 -1.37
C THR A 99 14.78 2.24 -0.15
N LEU A 100 14.43 1.06 0.37
CA LEU A 100 13.71 0.91 1.61
C LEU A 100 14.67 1.05 2.79
N THR A 101 14.34 1.90 3.77
CA THR A 101 15.14 2.13 4.98
C THR A 101 14.39 1.63 6.21
N LYS A 102 15.04 0.80 7.03
CA LYS A 102 14.45 0.35 8.30
C LYS A 102 14.40 1.52 9.28
N ILE A 103 13.28 1.68 9.99
CA ILE A 103 13.11 2.68 11.04
C ILE A 103 13.69 2.11 12.33
N ASN A 104 14.70 2.79 12.88
CA ASN A 104 15.34 2.38 14.12
C ASN A 104 14.36 2.44 15.30
N GLY A 105 14.47 1.47 16.21
CA GLY A 105 13.64 1.41 17.42
C GLY A 105 12.28 0.70 17.26
N ILE A 106 11.88 0.36 16.04
CA ILE A 106 10.64 -0.41 15.78
C ILE A 106 11.04 -1.78 15.20
N ASN A 107 11.14 -2.77 16.07
CA ASN A 107 11.61 -4.12 15.71
C ASN A 107 10.52 -5.20 15.78
N ASN A 108 9.38 -4.89 16.40
CA ASN A 108 8.25 -5.81 16.50
C ASN A 108 7.35 -5.68 15.28
N LYS A 109 6.48 -6.68 15.10
CA LYS A 109 5.46 -6.65 14.06
C LYS A 109 4.59 -5.41 14.20
N VAL A 110 4.40 -4.73 13.07
CA VAL A 110 3.60 -3.51 12.94
C VAL A 110 2.29 -3.84 12.25
N ASN A 111 1.21 -3.89 13.03
CA ASN A 111 -0.13 -4.24 12.54
C ASN A 111 -0.87 -3.06 11.90
N SER A 112 -0.57 -1.83 12.34
CA SER A 112 -1.18 -0.62 11.78
C SER A 112 -0.23 0.56 11.87
N ILE A 113 -0.36 1.50 10.94
CA ILE A 113 0.35 2.78 10.95
C ILE A 113 -0.66 3.87 10.62
N THR A 114 -0.63 4.97 11.35
CA THR A 114 -1.34 6.19 10.98
C THR A 114 -0.44 7.40 11.19
N ILE A 115 -0.78 8.53 10.57
CA ILE A 115 -0.08 9.80 10.70
C ILE A 115 -1.08 10.89 11.05
N ASP A 116 -0.74 11.77 12.00
CA ASP A 116 -1.55 12.94 12.30
C ASP A 116 -1.18 14.15 11.44
N LYS A 117 -1.97 15.24 11.59
CA LYS A 117 -1.75 16.49 10.85
C LYS A 117 -0.47 17.23 11.27
N THR A 118 0.08 16.92 12.43
CA THR A 118 1.35 17.45 12.94
C THR A 118 2.56 16.60 12.57
N LYS A 119 2.37 15.59 11.70
CA LYS A 119 3.38 14.67 11.19
C LYS A 119 3.93 13.65 12.21
N TYR A 120 3.22 13.39 13.31
CA TYR A 120 3.55 12.25 14.16
C TYR A 120 3.01 10.95 13.55
N LEU A 121 3.89 9.95 13.49
CA LEU A 121 3.54 8.59 13.10
C LEU A 121 3.23 7.76 14.34
N TYR A 122 2.10 7.07 14.29
CA TYR A 122 1.65 6.15 15.33
C TYR A 122 1.72 4.73 14.78
N PHE A 123 2.42 3.86 15.49
CA PHE A 123 2.62 2.46 15.10
C PHE A 123 1.90 1.55 16.09
N GLY A 124 0.91 0.81 15.62
CA GLY A 124 0.28 -0.26 16.39
C GLY A 124 1.15 -1.51 16.33
N THR A 125 1.99 -1.73 17.34
CA THR A 125 2.89 -2.89 17.42
C THR A 125 2.32 -3.99 18.32
N GLU A 126 2.77 -5.23 18.13
CA GLU A 126 2.55 -6.26 19.13
C GLU A 126 3.38 -5.92 20.40
N LEU A 127 2.71 -5.93 21.56
CA LEU A 127 3.36 -5.82 22.86
C LEU A 127 4.15 -7.09 23.11
N VAL A 128 5.44 -6.96 23.39
CA VAL A 128 6.19 -8.02 24.04
C VAL A 128 5.95 -7.83 25.53
N HIS A 129 5.22 -8.75 26.17
CA HIS A 129 5.24 -8.83 27.63
C HIS A 129 6.69 -9.11 28.05
N ILE A 130 7.28 -8.17 28.79
CA ILE A 130 8.52 -8.35 29.53
C ILE A 130 8.25 -9.08 30.84
#